data_AF-A0AAP5IG00-F1
#
_entry.id   AF-A0AAP5IG00-F1
#
_cell.length_a   1.000
_cell.length_b   1.000
_cell.length_c   1.000
_cell.angle_alpha   90.00
_cell.angle_beta   90.00
_cell.angle_gamma   90.00
#
_symmetry.space_group_name_H-M   'P 1'
#
loop_
_entity.id
_entity.type
_entity.pdbx_description
1 polymer ?
#
loop_
_entity_poly.entity_id
_entity_poly.type
_entity_poly.pdbx_seq_one_letter_code
_entity_poly.pdbx_strand_id
1 'polypeptide(L)'
;MKFLSKVSIVLTSSLGLFSINFAFSLPAQASVVCEPGTINNYQNGSLATCILARDTTVQVYSPTAGSSNFECQAEKSISFDDKANFKSCQLAQEIKLRKGNLIETCPAQYKVYVSVSNNGIQSISCSP
;
A
#
# COMPACT_ATOMS: atom_id res chain seq x y z
N MET A 1 74.42 -14.61 -26.90
CA MET A 1 73.44 -14.93 -25.84
C MET A 1 72.62 -13.67 -25.57
N LYS A 2 71.30 -13.77 -25.69
CA LYS A 2 70.30 -12.70 -25.45
C LYS A 2 70.14 -12.45 -23.95
N PHE A 3 69.50 -11.34 -23.57
CA PHE A 3 68.54 -11.15 -22.46
C PHE A 3 68.54 -9.65 -22.08
N LEU A 4 67.91 -8.81 -22.89
CA LEU A 4 66.53 -8.29 -22.76
C LEU A 4 66.22 -7.61 -21.41
N SER A 5 66.04 -6.29 -21.53
CA SER A 5 65.50 -5.30 -20.61
C SER A 5 64.30 -5.79 -19.78
N LYS A 6 64.25 -5.42 -18.50
CA LYS A 6 63.06 -5.49 -17.66
C LYS A 6 62.69 -4.10 -17.16
N VAL A 7 61.81 -3.44 -17.91
CA VAL A 7 61.05 -2.26 -17.48
C VAL A 7 60.10 -2.71 -16.37
N SER A 8 60.22 -2.10 -15.18
CA SER A 8 59.27 -2.31 -14.09
C SER A 8 58.05 -1.41 -14.31
N ILE A 9 56.93 -2.02 -14.67
CA ILE A 9 55.63 -1.35 -14.83
C ILE A 9 55.01 -1.24 -13.44
N VAL A 10 54.80 -0.01 -12.96
CA VAL A 10 54.06 0.28 -11.73
C VAL A 10 52.57 0.11 -12.04
N LEU A 11 51.93 -0.89 -11.44
CA LEU A 11 50.50 -1.13 -11.55
C LEU A 11 49.78 -0.30 -10.47
N THR A 12 49.21 0.84 -10.85
CA THR A 12 48.36 1.64 -9.97
C THR A 12 46.96 1.03 -9.92
N SER A 13 46.68 0.26 -8.86
CA SER A 13 45.35 -0.26 -8.57
C SER A 13 44.45 0.89 -8.12
N SER A 14 43.57 1.38 -9.01
CA SER A 14 42.52 2.32 -8.63
C SER A 14 41.44 1.60 -7.81
N LEU A 15 41.38 1.91 -6.51
CA LEU A 15 40.25 1.55 -5.65
C LEU A 15 39.05 2.42 -6.06
N GLY A 16 38.23 1.90 -6.97
CA GLY A 16 36.94 2.49 -7.28
C GLY A 16 36.02 2.41 -6.07
N LEU A 17 35.71 3.55 -5.45
CA LEU A 17 34.66 3.66 -4.45
C LEU A 17 33.32 3.47 -5.14
N PHE A 18 32.75 2.27 -5.03
CA PHE A 18 31.38 2.00 -5.44
C PHE A 18 30.43 2.68 -4.45
N SER A 19 29.99 3.89 -4.79
CA SER A 19 28.88 4.57 -4.14
C SER A 19 27.59 3.81 -4.43
N ILE A 20 27.22 2.86 -3.57
CA ILE A 20 25.90 2.22 -3.60
C ILE A 20 24.87 3.25 -3.13
N ASN A 21 24.22 3.91 -4.11
CA ASN A 21 23.05 4.73 -3.87
C ASN A 21 21.88 3.81 -3.48
N PHE A 22 21.75 3.52 -2.19
CA PHE A 22 20.54 2.91 -1.67
C PHE A 22 19.43 3.97 -1.61
N ALA A 23 18.81 4.24 -2.74
CA ALA A 23 17.50 4.86 -2.77
C ALA A 23 16.48 3.81 -2.31
N PHE A 24 16.43 3.54 -1.00
CA PHE A 24 15.28 2.87 -0.40
C PHE A 24 14.12 3.86 -0.45
N SER A 25 13.30 3.78 -1.49
CA SER A 25 11.96 4.34 -1.46
C SER A 25 11.21 3.62 -0.34
N LEU A 26 11.06 4.30 0.80
CA LEU A 26 10.12 3.87 1.83
C LEU A 26 8.75 3.75 1.16
N PRO A 27 8.02 2.64 1.36
CA PRO A 27 6.69 2.54 0.80
C PRO A 27 5.86 3.65 1.47
N ALA A 28 5.35 4.60 0.68
CA ALA A 28 4.34 5.52 1.14
C ALA A 28 3.05 4.72 1.37
N GLN A 29 3.03 3.91 2.43
CA GLN A 29 1.81 3.35 2.97
C GLN A 29 1.12 4.53 3.64
N ALA A 30 0.02 4.99 3.03
CA ALA A 30 -0.77 6.07 3.58
C ALA A 30 -1.06 5.76 5.06
N SER A 31 -0.48 6.55 5.98
CA SER A 31 -0.78 6.38 7.38
C SER A 31 -2.21 6.83 7.60
N VAL A 32 -3.03 5.91 8.12
CA VAL A 32 -4.38 6.22 8.55
C VAL A 32 -4.27 7.19 9.72
N VAL A 33 -4.81 8.39 9.56
CA VAL A 33 -4.84 9.39 10.64
C VAL A 33 -6.19 9.29 11.33
N CYS A 34 -6.16 8.82 12.56
CA CYS A 34 -7.34 8.61 13.38
C CYS A 34 -7.59 9.78 14.33
N GLU A 35 -8.86 10.04 14.62
CA GLU A 35 -9.26 10.94 15.71
C GLU A 35 -8.80 10.38 17.07
N PRO A 36 -8.22 11.21 17.97
CA PRO A 36 -7.79 10.77 19.29
C PRO A 36 -8.92 10.09 20.09
N GLY A 37 -8.58 9.00 20.78
CA GLY A 37 -9.56 8.25 21.60
C GLY A 37 -10.52 7.36 20.81
N THR A 38 -10.44 7.33 19.47
CA THR A 38 -11.30 6.48 18.63
C THR A 38 -10.61 5.20 18.14
N ILE A 39 -9.30 5.08 18.36
CA ILE A 39 -8.50 3.93 17.95
C ILE A 39 -8.90 2.71 18.78
N ASN A 40 -9.32 1.66 18.08
CA ASN A 40 -9.51 0.34 18.62
C ASN A 40 -8.57 -0.63 17.92
N ASN A 41 -7.84 -1.43 18.70
CA ASN A 41 -6.85 -2.38 18.19
C ASN A 41 -7.29 -3.82 18.48
N TYR A 42 -6.83 -4.74 17.65
CA TYR A 42 -6.86 -6.17 17.97
C TYR A 42 -5.85 -6.49 19.08
N GLN A 43 -5.96 -7.70 19.65
CA GLN A 43 -5.05 -8.17 20.72
C GLN A 43 -3.59 -8.24 20.29
N ASN A 44 -3.33 -8.43 18.99
CA ASN A 44 -1.98 -8.42 18.42
C ASN A 44 -1.44 -6.99 18.16
N GLY A 45 -2.19 -5.95 18.53
CA GLY A 45 -1.81 -4.55 18.38
C GLY A 45 -2.10 -3.94 17.00
N SER A 46 -2.62 -4.71 16.03
CA SER A 46 -3.02 -4.14 14.74
C SER A 46 -4.26 -3.26 14.89
N LEU A 47 -4.33 -2.20 14.10
CA LEU A 47 -5.49 -1.30 14.07
C LEU A 47 -6.72 -2.09 13.59
N ALA A 48 -7.77 -2.15 14.40
CA ALA A 48 -9.05 -2.77 14.03
C ALA A 48 -9.99 -1.76 13.39
N THR A 49 -10.17 -0.62 14.06
CA THR A 49 -11.00 0.47 13.56
C THR A 49 -10.63 1.78 14.23
N CYS A 50 -10.93 2.89 13.56
CA CYS A 50 -10.96 4.21 14.16
C CYS A 50 -11.86 5.14 13.35
N ILE A 51 -12.12 6.34 13.89
CA ILE A 51 -12.73 7.43 13.11
C ILE A 51 -11.61 8.17 12.40
N LEU A 52 -11.75 8.42 11.10
CA LEU A 52 -10.77 9.15 10.31
C LEU A 52 -10.76 10.63 10.67
N ALA A 53 -9.59 11.20 10.91
CA ALA A 53 -9.43 12.64 11.18
C ALA A 53 -9.42 13.50 9.90
N ARG A 54 -9.24 12.86 8.74
CA ARG A 54 -9.25 13.49 7.41
C ARG A 54 -9.59 12.48 6.33
N ASP A 55 -10.00 12.96 5.17
CA ASP A 55 -10.18 12.11 4.00
C ASP A 55 -8.89 11.33 3.73
N THR A 56 -9.03 10.03 3.53
CA THR A 56 -7.89 9.10 3.42
C THR A 56 -8.07 8.22 2.21
N THR A 57 -7.13 8.27 1.28
CA THR A 57 -7.08 7.35 0.14
C THR A 57 -6.44 6.03 0.59
N VAL A 58 -7.21 4.95 0.50
CA VAL A 58 -6.73 3.59 0.74
C VAL A 58 -6.54 2.89 -0.60
N GLN A 59 -5.31 2.47 -0.88
CA GLN A 59 -5.03 1.62 -2.02
C GLN A 59 -5.08 0.15 -1.62
N VAL A 60 -5.87 -0.63 -2.36
CA VAL A 60 -5.94 -2.09 -2.21
C VAL A 60 -5.52 -2.74 -3.52
N TYR A 61 -4.59 -3.68 -3.46
CA TYR A 61 -4.10 -4.40 -4.63
C TYR A 61 -4.67 -5.81 -4.71
N SER A 62 -5.26 -6.16 -5.85
CA SER A 62 -5.66 -7.52 -6.20
C SER A 62 -4.84 -8.01 -7.41
N PRO A 63 -4.29 -9.24 -7.41
CA PRO A 63 -3.60 -9.81 -8.57
C PRO A 63 -4.48 -9.87 -9.83
N THR A 64 -5.79 -10.04 -9.68
CA THR A 64 -6.73 -10.22 -10.78
C THR A 64 -7.40 -8.93 -11.25
N ALA A 65 -7.48 -7.92 -10.38
CA ALA A 65 -8.17 -6.65 -10.67
C ALA A 65 -7.26 -5.42 -10.66
N GLY A 66 -5.98 -5.58 -10.31
CA GLY A 66 -5.04 -4.48 -10.14
C GLY A 66 -5.27 -3.70 -8.85
N SER A 67 -4.80 -2.45 -8.82
CA SER A 67 -4.97 -1.55 -7.68
C SER A 67 -6.31 -0.82 -7.76
N SER A 68 -7.07 -0.85 -6.66
CA SER A 68 -8.25 -0.02 -6.43
C SER A 68 -7.93 1.04 -5.39
N ASN A 69 -8.33 2.28 -5.63
CA ASN A 69 -8.18 3.36 -4.66
C ASN A 69 -9.56 3.73 -4.11
N PHE A 70 -9.68 3.76 -2.79
CA PHE A 70 -10.90 4.14 -2.08
C PHE A 70 -10.63 5.43 -1.32
N GLU A 71 -11.32 6.51 -1.69
CA GLU A 71 -11.29 7.74 -0.91
C GLU A 71 -12.29 7.62 0.24
N CYS A 72 -11.77 7.34 1.43
CA CYS A 72 -12.55 7.21 2.63
C CYS A 72 -12.82 8.58 3.24
N GLN A 73 -14.08 8.83 3.61
CA GLN A 73 -14.54 10.10 4.15
C GLN A 73 -14.04 10.34 5.58
N ALA A 74 -13.59 11.56 5.87
CA ALA A 74 -13.29 12.07 7.20
C ALA A 74 -14.50 11.91 8.14
N GLU A 75 -14.24 11.85 9.45
CA GLU A 75 -15.24 11.70 10.51
C GLU A 75 -16.09 10.42 10.41
N LYS A 76 -15.72 9.50 9.52
CA LYS A 76 -16.33 8.17 9.38
C LYS A 76 -15.37 7.08 9.84
N SER A 77 -15.96 5.95 10.22
CA SER A 77 -15.19 4.79 10.65
C SER A 77 -14.51 4.10 9.46
N ILE A 78 -13.23 3.81 9.63
CA ILE A 78 -12.46 2.88 8.82
C ILE A 78 -12.24 1.58 9.60
N SER A 79 -12.15 0.45 8.92
CA SER A 79 -11.96 -0.86 9.55
C SER A 79 -10.98 -1.74 8.78
N PHE A 80 -10.30 -2.59 9.53
CA PHE A 80 -9.31 -3.54 9.05
C PHE A 80 -9.59 -4.93 9.66
N ASP A 81 -8.93 -5.97 9.14
CA ASP A 81 -8.88 -7.28 9.77
C ASP A 81 -7.71 -7.39 10.77
N ASP A 82 -7.61 -8.51 11.47
CA ASP A 82 -6.56 -8.78 12.45
C ASP A 82 -5.15 -8.80 11.84
N LYS A 83 -5.05 -8.94 10.53
CA LYS A 83 -3.82 -8.87 9.74
C LYS A 83 -3.55 -7.47 9.16
N ALA A 84 -4.30 -6.46 9.62
CA ALA A 84 -4.23 -5.07 9.15
C ALA A 84 -4.60 -4.86 7.67
N ASN A 85 -5.30 -5.79 7.04
CA ASN A 85 -5.84 -5.58 5.69
C ASN A 85 -7.09 -4.70 5.78
N PHE A 86 -7.23 -3.77 4.84
CA PHE A 86 -8.42 -2.93 4.73
C PHE A 86 -9.69 -3.78 4.55
N LYS A 87 -10.72 -3.48 5.35
CA LYS A 87 -12.02 -4.14 5.26
C LYS A 87 -13.13 -3.23 4.78
N SER A 88 -13.25 -2.03 5.33
CA SER A 88 -14.32 -1.12 4.91
C SER A 88 -14.11 0.32 5.35
N CYS A 89 -14.70 1.24 4.58
CA CYS A 89 -14.91 2.63 4.95
C CYS A 89 -16.11 3.21 4.18
N GLN A 90 -16.60 4.35 4.63
CA GLN A 90 -17.57 5.15 3.87
C GLN A 90 -16.83 5.98 2.81
N LEU A 91 -17.35 5.98 1.58
CA LEU A 91 -16.73 6.69 0.46
C LEU A 91 -16.99 8.20 0.51
N ALA A 92 -15.96 9.00 0.26
CA ALA A 92 -16.06 10.45 0.09
C ALA A 92 -16.61 10.82 -1.30
N GLN A 93 -16.35 9.99 -2.32
CA GLN A 93 -16.77 10.20 -3.69
C GLN A 93 -17.21 8.91 -4.39
N GLU A 94 -17.88 9.06 -5.52
CA GLU A 94 -18.24 7.93 -6.37
C GLU A 94 -16.99 7.22 -6.91
N ILE A 95 -17.03 5.89 -6.93
CA ILE A 95 -16.01 5.05 -7.57
C ILE A 95 -16.63 4.08 -8.56
N LYS A 96 -15.83 3.64 -9.52
CA LYS A 96 -16.21 2.60 -10.49
C LYS A 96 -15.38 1.36 -10.23
N LEU A 97 -16.06 0.26 -9.89
CA LEU A 97 -15.47 -1.05 -9.70
C LEU A 97 -15.56 -1.82 -11.02
N ARG A 98 -14.43 -2.37 -11.48
CA ARG A 98 -14.41 -3.23 -12.66
C ARG A 98 -14.39 -4.69 -12.24
N LYS A 99 -15.45 -5.43 -12.60
CA LYS A 99 -15.60 -6.87 -12.37
C LYS A 99 -15.60 -7.58 -13.73
N GLY A 100 -14.40 -7.83 -14.27
CA GLY A 100 -14.23 -8.33 -15.63
C GLY A 100 -14.71 -7.30 -16.67
N ASN A 101 -15.79 -7.62 -17.37
CA ASN A 101 -16.43 -6.74 -18.37
C ASN A 101 -17.55 -5.87 -17.78
N LEU A 102 -17.93 -6.10 -16.53
CA LEU A 102 -18.95 -5.31 -15.85
C LEU A 102 -18.32 -4.13 -15.11
N ILE A 103 -18.97 -2.97 -15.18
CA ILE A 103 -18.65 -1.80 -14.37
C ILE A 103 -19.78 -1.59 -13.39
N GLU A 104 -19.47 -1.68 -12.11
CA GLU A 104 -20.36 -1.36 -11.00
C GLU A 104 -20.00 0.03 -10.47
N THR A 105 -20.99 0.87 -10.24
CA THR A 105 -20.77 2.22 -9.70
C THR A 105 -21.17 2.23 -8.23
N CYS A 106 -20.25 2.65 -7.37
CA CYS A 106 -20.49 2.82 -5.95
C CYS A 106 -20.58 4.32 -5.66
N PRO A 107 -21.76 4.84 -5.31
CA PRO A 107 -21.95 6.26 -5.02
C PRO A 107 -21.10 6.74 -3.83
N ALA A 108 -20.93 8.05 -3.73
CA ALA A 108 -20.44 8.67 -2.51
C ALA A 108 -21.36 8.30 -1.32
N GLN A 109 -20.81 8.35 -0.10
CA GLN A 109 -21.47 8.00 1.16
C GLN A 109 -21.82 6.51 1.33
N TYR A 110 -21.70 5.69 0.29
CA TYR A 110 -21.85 4.24 0.44
C TYR A 110 -20.64 3.68 1.18
N LYS A 111 -20.86 2.61 1.93
CA LYS A 111 -19.79 1.84 2.56
C LYS A 111 -19.25 0.82 1.56
N VAL A 112 -17.94 0.89 1.31
CA VAL A 112 -17.23 -0.13 0.53
C VAL A 112 -16.78 -1.24 1.48
N TYR A 113 -16.89 -2.49 1.03
CA TYR A 113 -16.42 -3.67 1.74
C TYR A 113 -15.43 -4.42 0.87
N VAL A 114 -14.33 -4.80 1.48
CA VAL A 114 -13.27 -5.61 0.88
C VAL A 114 -13.10 -6.85 1.72
N SER A 115 -13.09 -8.00 1.06
CA SER A 115 -12.74 -9.27 1.69
C SER A 115 -11.70 -9.98 0.85
N VAL A 116 -10.72 -10.59 1.52
CA VAL A 116 -9.68 -11.40 0.88
C VAL A 116 -9.92 -12.84 1.31
N SER A 117 -10.19 -13.71 0.33
CA SER A 117 -10.26 -15.14 0.57
C SER A 117 -8.88 -15.73 0.91
N ASN A 118 -8.85 -16.93 1.49
CA ASN A 118 -7.61 -17.64 1.81
C ASN A 118 -6.71 -17.89 0.59
N ASN A 119 -7.28 -17.86 -0.61
CA ASN A 119 -6.55 -18.05 -1.87
C ASN A 119 -6.06 -16.72 -2.47
N GLY A 120 -6.15 -15.61 -1.73
CA GLY A 120 -5.74 -14.27 -2.17
C GLY A 120 -6.72 -13.57 -3.11
N ILE A 121 -7.85 -14.19 -3.44
CA ILE A 121 -8.89 -13.57 -4.27
C ILE A 121 -9.61 -12.52 -3.44
N GLN A 122 -9.64 -11.28 -3.94
CA GLN A 122 -10.34 -10.17 -3.33
C GLN A 122 -11.74 -10.01 -3.90
N SER A 123 -12.72 -9.77 -3.04
CA SER A 123 -14.07 -9.38 -3.39
C SER A 123 -14.34 -7.98 -2.85
N ILE A 124 -14.85 -7.11 -3.73
CA ILE A 124 -15.19 -5.73 -3.42
C ILE A 124 -16.69 -5.55 -3.69
N SER A 125 -17.40 -4.97 -2.73
CA SER A 125 -18.81 -4.58 -2.86
C SER A 125 -19.05 -3.24 -2.18
N CYS A 126 -20.19 -2.61 -2.45
CA CYS A 126 -20.62 -1.43 -1.73
C CYS A 126 -22.11 -1.50 -1.40
N SER A 127 -22.50 -0.89 -0.28
CA SER A 127 -23.89 -0.73 0.13
C SER A 127 -24.12 0.67 0.69
N PRO A 128 -25.39 1.14 0.77
CA PRO A 128 -25.74 2.27 1.62
C PRO A 128 -25.25 2.04 3.06
#